data_AF-A0AAV4BS45-F1
#
_entry.id   AF-A0AAV4BS45-F1
#
_cell.length_a   1.000
_cell.length_b   1.000
_cell.length_c   1.000
_cell.angle_alpha   90.00
_cell.angle_beta   90.00
_cell.angle_gamma   90.00
#
_symmetry.space_group_name_H-M   'P 1'
#
loop_
_entity.id
_entity.type
_entity.pdbx_description
1 polymer ?
#
loop_
_entity_poly.entity_id
_entity_poly.type
_entity_poly.pdbx_seq_one_letter_code
_entity_poly.pdbx_strand_id
1 'polypeptide(L)'
;MNIRDKMKGVFNKIADTINLGCKTKSGTLTVEREELETHLKKTYSDPTREIPLEETTGLVWPAAPGIKFDSKPPSLQEVIAVVNKARAKSAPGPNGVPYLLYKRCPNVLKKLHKILRSAWKNIKISKEWMTAEGVYITNIPAQCRR
;
A
#
# COMPACT_ATOMS: atom_id res chain seq x y z
N MET A 1 -23.15 7.54 -31.15
CA MET A 1 -21.90 7.77 -30.40
C MET A 1 -21.52 6.48 -29.66
N ASN A 2 -20.39 5.86 -29.98
CA ASN A 2 -20.04 4.50 -29.54
C ASN A 2 -19.51 4.51 -28.08
N ILE A 3 -19.99 3.60 -27.24
CA ILE A 3 -19.54 3.41 -25.84
C ILE A 3 -18.02 3.25 -25.77
N ARG A 4 -17.43 2.61 -26.78
CA ARG A 4 -15.99 2.38 -26.90
C ARG A 4 -15.20 3.70 -27.02
N ASP A 5 -15.74 4.70 -27.71
CA ASP A 5 -15.09 6.02 -27.87
C ASP A 5 -15.23 6.88 -26.61
N LYS A 6 -16.38 6.76 -25.91
CA LYS A 6 -16.58 7.42 -24.60
C LYS A 6 -15.63 6.85 -23.54
N MET A 7 -15.42 5.53 -23.56
CA MET A 7 -14.44 4.85 -22.70
C MET A 7 -13.01 5.29 -23.05
N LYS A 8 -12.63 5.33 -24.33
CA LYS A 8 -11.32 5.86 -24.76
C LYS A 8 -11.07 7.29 -24.28
N GLY A 9 -12.06 8.18 -24.37
CA GLY A 9 -11.93 9.55 -23.87
C GLY A 9 -11.77 9.64 -22.35
N VAL A 10 -12.40 8.75 -21.59
CA VAL A 10 -12.23 8.64 -20.13
C VAL A 10 -10.85 8.09 -19.78
N PHE A 11 -10.40 7.03 -20.47
CA PHE A 11 -9.06 6.45 -20.29
C PHE A 11 -7.95 7.45 -20.65
N ASN A 12 -8.08 8.21 -21.73
CA ASN A 12 -7.11 9.23 -22.12
C ASN A 12 -7.05 10.36 -21.07
N LYS A 13 -8.20 10.86 -20.60
CA LYS A 13 -8.21 11.86 -19.50
C LYS A 13 -7.61 11.32 -18.20
N ILE A 14 -7.82 10.04 -17.89
CA ILE A 14 -7.20 9.40 -16.72
C ILE A 14 -5.71 9.22 -16.93
N ALA A 15 -5.26 8.80 -18.12
CA ALA A 15 -3.86 8.69 -18.48
C ALA A 15 -3.17 10.05 -18.37
N ASP A 16 -3.77 11.12 -18.89
CA ASP A 16 -3.27 12.50 -18.75
C ASP A 16 -3.25 12.96 -17.28
N THR A 17 -4.22 12.51 -16.47
CA THR A 17 -4.24 12.79 -15.02
C THR A 17 -3.20 11.98 -14.23
N ILE A 18 -2.87 10.77 -14.68
CA ILE A 18 -1.79 9.93 -14.13
C ILE A 18 -0.44 10.47 -14.58
N ASN A 19 -0.37 11.01 -15.81
CA ASN A 19 0.74 11.78 -16.36
C ASN A 19 0.84 13.20 -15.76
N LEU A 20 0.25 13.44 -14.57
CA LEU A 20 0.62 14.60 -13.76
C LEU A 20 2.00 14.36 -13.14
N GLY A 21 3.03 14.65 -13.93
CA GLY A 21 4.10 15.56 -13.51
C GLY A 21 4.89 15.14 -12.28
N CYS A 22 5.11 13.85 -12.05
CA CYS A 22 6.25 13.46 -11.23
C CYS A 22 7.49 13.66 -12.12
N LYS A 23 8.07 14.87 -12.10
CA LYS A 23 9.50 14.98 -12.37
C LYS A 23 10.13 14.00 -11.40
N THR A 24 10.69 12.91 -11.90
CA THR A 24 11.38 11.94 -11.05
C THR A 24 12.44 12.72 -10.31
N LYS A 25 12.21 12.97 -9.02
CA LYS A 25 13.29 13.35 -8.11
C LYS A 25 14.12 12.09 -7.97
N SER A 26 14.90 11.80 -9.00
CA SER A 26 15.83 10.70 -9.02
C SER A 26 17.04 11.17 -8.25
N GLY A 27 17.20 10.66 -7.04
CA GLY A 27 18.46 10.79 -6.33
C GLY A 27 19.32 9.59 -6.69
N THR A 28 20.55 9.84 -7.11
CA THR A 28 21.54 8.77 -7.26
C THR A 28 21.98 8.35 -5.86
N LEU A 29 21.83 7.06 -5.55
CA LEU A 29 22.46 6.50 -4.37
C LEU A 29 23.95 6.34 -4.66
N THR A 30 24.81 7.03 -3.90
CA THR A 30 26.27 6.95 -4.06
C THR A 30 26.89 5.77 -3.33
N VAL A 31 26.11 5.07 -2.51
CA VAL A 31 26.55 3.92 -1.71
C VAL A 31 26.39 2.64 -2.52
N GLU A 32 27.40 1.77 -2.44
CA GLU A 32 27.36 0.46 -3.08
C GLU A 32 26.26 -0.43 -2.48
N ARG A 33 25.64 -1.28 -3.31
CA ARG A 33 24.52 -2.13 -2.87
C ARG A 33 24.89 -3.02 -1.68
N GLU A 34 26.11 -3.57 -1.69
CA GLU A 34 26.58 -4.50 -0.65
C GLU A 34 26.76 -3.82 0.71
N GLU A 35 27.27 -2.59 0.71
CA GLU A 35 27.39 -1.78 1.93
C GLU A 35 26.02 -1.46 2.51
N LEU A 36 25.07 -1.09 1.65
CA LEU A 36 23.68 -0.81 2.06
C LEU A 36 23.01 -2.05 2.67
N GLU A 37 23.04 -3.19 1.97
CA GLU A 37 22.46 -4.46 2.44
C GLU A 37 23.06 -4.88 3.79
N THR A 38 24.38 -4.73 3.95
CA THR A 38 25.08 -5.03 5.21
C THR A 38 24.61 -4.12 6.34
N HIS A 39 24.47 -2.82 6.08
CA HIS A 39 23.95 -1.87 7.06
C HIS A 39 22.50 -2.17 7.46
N LEU A 40 21.63 -2.48 6.48
CA LEU A 40 20.23 -2.83 6.72
C LEU A 40 20.13 -4.12 7.54
N LYS A 41 20.88 -5.15 7.16
CA LYS A 41 20.93 -6.40 7.91
C LYS A 41 21.38 -6.15 9.33
N LYS A 42 22.45 -5.39 9.56
CA LYS A 42 22.92 -5.07 10.91
C LYS A 42 21.90 -4.30 11.74
N THR A 43 21.18 -3.35 11.13
CA THR A 43 20.27 -2.43 11.84
C THR A 43 18.91 -3.06 12.14
N TYR A 44 18.38 -3.85 11.20
CA TYR A 44 17.02 -4.39 11.25
C TYR A 44 16.95 -5.90 11.48
N SER A 45 18.08 -6.60 11.55
CA SER A 45 18.07 -7.99 12.03
C SER A 45 17.99 -8.01 13.54
N ASP A 46 17.14 -8.88 14.06
CA ASP A 46 17.12 -9.26 15.46
C ASP A 46 17.81 -10.63 15.59
N PRO A 47 19.05 -10.68 16.11
CA PRO A 47 19.78 -11.94 16.30
C PRO A 47 19.11 -12.85 17.33
N THR A 48 18.32 -12.27 18.23
CA THR A 48 17.63 -12.95 19.32
C THR A 48 16.19 -13.29 18.99
N ARG A 49 15.77 -13.10 17.73
CA ARG A 49 14.40 -13.39 17.27
C ARG A 49 13.93 -14.81 17.58
N GLU A 50 14.85 -15.77 17.54
CA GLU A 50 14.56 -17.18 17.81
C GLU A 50 14.64 -17.54 19.30
N ILE A 51 15.11 -16.62 20.14
CA ILE A 51 15.14 -16.78 21.59
C ILE A 51 13.76 -16.38 22.13
N PRO A 52 13.05 -17.29 22.83
CA PRO A 52 11.80 -16.93 23.48
C PRO A 52 11.99 -15.73 24.40
N LEU A 53 11.08 -14.77 24.33
CA LEU A 53 11.06 -13.65 25.28
C LEU A 53 10.78 -14.19 26.68
N GLU A 54 11.50 -13.69 27.68
CA GLU A 54 11.27 -14.02 29.08
C GLU A 54 9.85 -13.64 29.53
N GLU A 55 9.30 -14.41 30.47
CA GLU A 55 7.98 -14.11 31.03
C GLU A 55 8.00 -12.72 31.69
N THR A 56 7.14 -11.83 31.19
CA THR A 56 7.06 -10.47 31.72
C THR A 56 6.30 -10.50 33.06
N THR A 57 7.05 -10.56 34.16
CA THR A 57 6.47 -10.55 35.51
C THR A 57 5.84 -9.19 35.83
N GLY A 58 4.66 -9.20 36.47
CA GLY A 58 3.97 -7.98 36.90
C GLY A 58 3.04 -7.32 35.87
N LEU A 59 2.82 -7.92 34.69
CA LEU A 59 1.80 -7.43 33.77
C LEU A 59 0.40 -7.84 34.25
N VAL A 60 -0.50 -6.85 34.36
CA VAL A 60 -1.92 -7.09 34.58
C VAL A 60 -2.58 -7.30 33.22
N TRP A 61 -3.08 -8.50 32.97
CA TRP A 61 -3.86 -8.75 31.76
C TRP A 61 -5.17 -7.94 31.83
N PRO A 62 -5.52 -7.16 30.80
CA PRO A 62 -6.79 -6.45 30.81
C PRO A 62 -7.96 -7.44 30.84
N ALA A 63 -9.08 -7.01 31.42
CA ALA A 63 -10.31 -7.79 31.37
C ALA A 63 -10.69 -8.08 29.90
N ALA A 64 -11.34 -9.22 29.67
CA ALA A 64 -11.79 -9.58 28.34
C ALA A 64 -12.63 -8.44 27.73
N PRO A 65 -12.44 -8.11 26.45
CA PRO A 65 -13.18 -7.03 25.83
C PRO A 65 -14.68 -7.32 25.87
N GLY A 66 -15.47 -6.35 26.33
CA GLY A 66 -16.94 -6.49 26.42
C GLY A 66 -17.63 -6.54 25.05
N ILE A 67 -16.92 -6.21 23.98
CA ILE A 67 -17.43 -6.20 22.60
C ILE A 67 -16.64 -7.24 21.80
N LYS A 68 -17.37 -8.16 21.16
CA LYS A 68 -16.77 -9.16 20.27
C LYS A 68 -16.19 -8.48 19.03
N PHE A 69 -15.06 -8.97 18.56
CA PHE A 69 -14.47 -8.55 17.29
C PHE A 69 -15.42 -8.84 16.12
N ASP A 70 -15.56 -7.88 15.19
CA ASP A 70 -16.38 -8.09 14.00
C ASP A 70 -15.60 -8.89 12.94
N SER A 71 -15.93 -10.18 12.82
CA SER A 71 -15.32 -11.09 11.85
C SER A 71 -15.96 -11.03 10.45
N LYS A 72 -16.89 -10.10 10.20
CA LYS A 72 -17.52 -9.95 8.90
C LYS A 72 -16.51 -9.48 7.85
N PRO A 73 -16.68 -9.89 6.58
CA PRO A 73 -15.86 -9.34 5.50
C PRO A 73 -16.13 -7.84 5.33
N PRO A 74 -15.15 -7.07 4.85
CA PRO A 74 -15.29 -5.63 4.67
C PRO A 74 -16.48 -5.30 3.76
N SER A 75 -17.29 -4.34 4.20
CA SER A 75 -18.40 -3.77 3.45
C SER A 75 -17.89 -2.88 2.31
N LEU A 76 -18.75 -2.63 1.32
CA LEU A 76 -18.38 -1.75 0.21
C LEU A 76 -18.15 -0.31 0.71
N GLN A 77 -18.90 0.13 1.72
CA GLN A 77 -18.78 1.48 2.27
C GLN A 77 -17.45 1.69 2.99
N GLU A 78 -16.97 0.70 3.75
CA GLU A 78 -15.65 0.75 4.37
C GLU A 78 -14.56 0.84 3.30
N VAL A 79 -14.66 0.05 2.21
CA VAL A 79 -13.70 0.13 1.10
C VAL A 79 -13.74 1.51 0.42
N ILE A 80 -14.93 2.07 0.20
CA ILE A 80 -15.08 3.45 -0.33
C ILE A 80 -14.39 4.46 0.60
N ALA A 81 -14.64 4.38 1.90
CA ALA A 81 -14.07 5.31 2.89
C ALA A 81 -12.54 5.26 2.89
N VAL A 82 -11.96 4.06 2.88
CA VAL A 82 -10.50 3.87 2.82
C VAL A 82 -9.91 4.43 1.53
N VAL A 83 -10.53 4.12 0.38
CA VAL A 83 -10.06 4.62 -0.93
C VAL A 83 -10.13 6.15 -0.97
N ASN A 84 -11.18 6.75 -0.42
CA ASN A 84 -11.33 8.21 -0.41
C ASN A 84 -10.29 8.90 0.46
N LYS A 85 -9.87 8.28 1.57
CA LYS A 85 -8.80 8.78 2.44
C LYS A 85 -7.43 8.82 1.74
N ALA A 86 -7.14 7.89 0.83
CA ALA A 86 -5.90 7.88 0.07
C ALA A 86 -5.80 9.08 -0.88
N ARG A 87 -4.60 9.65 -1.10
CA ARG A 87 -4.43 10.73 -2.09
C ARG A 87 -4.56 10.17 -3.50
N ALA A 88 -5.27 10.87 -4.39
CA ALA A 88 -5.48 10.39 -5.75
C ALA A 88 -4.17 10.23 -6.56
N LYS A 89 -3.15 11.03 -6.21
CA LYS A 89 -1.80 11.02 -6.79
C LYS A 89 -0.79 10.16 -6.02
N SER A 90 -1.25 9.35 -5.05
CA SER A 90 -0.37 8.36 -4.43
C SER A 90 0.17 7.40 -5.49
N ALA A 91 1.41 6.93 -5.28
CA ALA A 91 2.01 5.93 -6.15
C ALA A 91 1.09 4.71 -6.26
N PRO A 92 0.91 4.15 -7.47
CA PRO A 92 0.15 2.91 -7.64
C PRO A 92 0.84 1.76 -6.92
N GLY A 93 0.05 0.77 -6.49
CA GLY A 93 0.61 -0.48 -5.97
C GLY A 93 1.21 -1.35 -7.09
N PRO A 94 1.69 -2.56 -6.77
CA PRO A 94 2.31 -3.48 -7.73
C PRO A 94 1.43 -3.82 -8.95
N ASN A 95 0.10 -3.72 -8.81
CA ASN A 95 -0.85 -3.91 -9.90
C ASN A 95 -0.90 -2.74 -10.91
N GLY A 96 -0.19 -1.64 -10.65
CA GLY A 96 -0.18 -0.44 -11.50
C GLY A 96 -1.47 0.38 -11.48
N VAL A 97 -2.45 0.05 -10.63
CA VAL A 97 -3.76 0.73 -10.61
C VAL A 97 -3.73 1.93 -9.65
N PRO A 98 -3.83 3.18 -10.15
CA PRO A 98 -3.84 4.36 -9.29
C PRO A 98 -5.15 4.52 -8.51
N TYR A 99 -5.06 5.13 -7.33
CA TYR A 99 -6.24 5.45 -6.50
C TYR A 99 -7.28 6.31 -7.22
N LEU A 100 -6.87 7.15 -8.17
CA LEU A 100 -7.79 7.92 -9.00
C LEU A 100 -8.82 7.04 -9.71
N LEU A 101 -8.43 5.86 -10.22
CA LEU A 101 -9.34 4.94 -10.88
C LEU A 101 -10.38 4.38 -9.90
N TYR A 102 -9.96 3.98 -8.71
CA TYR A 102 -10.88 3.50 -7.69
C TYR A 102 -11.89 4.57 -7.26
N LYS A 103 -11.49 5.85 -7.25
CA LYS A 103 -12.37 6.98 -6.93
C LYS A 103 -13.32 7.37 -8.05
N ARG A 104 -12.85 7.37 -9.30
CA ARG A 104 -13.61 7.87 -10.47
C ARG A 104 -14.45 6.78 -11.15
N CYS A 105 -14.09 5.52 -10.99
CA CYS A 105 -14.73 4.39 -11.67
C CYS A 105 -15.34 3.40 -10.66
N PRO A 106 -16.65 3.55 -10.32
CA PRO A 106 -17.32 2.70 -9.33
C PRO A 106 -17.27 1.20 -9.65
N ASN A 107 -17.23 0.83 -10.93
CA ASN A 107 -17.16 -0.57 -11.33
C ASN A 107 -15.80 -1.22 -11.01
N VAL A 108 -14.71 -0.45 -11.11
CA VAL A 108 -13.36 -0.89 -10.73
C VAL A 108 -13.30 -1.10 -9.22
N LEU A 109 -13.86 -0.17 -8.45
CA LEU A 109 -13.96 -0.29 -6.99
C LEU A 109 -14.80 -1.50 -6.56
N LYS A 110 -15.94 -1.73 -7.22
CA LYS A 110 -16.77 -2.93 -6.97
C LYS A 110 -16.02 -4.23 -7.26
N LYS A 111 -15.14 -4.25 -8.26
CA LYS A 111 -14.29 -5.41 -8.55
C LYS A 111 -13.25 -5.62 -7.45
N LEU A 112 -12.58 -4.55 -7.00
CA LEU A 112 -11.67 -4.60 -5.86
C LEU A 112 -12.36 -5.16 -4.60
N HIS A 113 -13.56 -4.66 -4.30
CA HIS A 113 -14.36 -5.16 -3.17
C HIS A 113 -14.68 -6.66 -3.28
N LYS A 114 -15.04 -7.14 -4.48
CA LYS A 114 -15.27 -8.57 -4.70
C LYS A 114 -14.00 -9.40 -4.46
N ILE A 115 -12.83 -8.91 -4.85
CA ILE A 115 -11.54 -9.58 -4.61
C ILE A 115 -11.27 -9.64 -3.10
N LEU A 116 -11.41 -8.53 -2.38
CA LEU A 116 -11.22 -8.47 -0.92
C LEU A 116 -12.16 -9.44 -0.18
N ARG A 117 -13.45 -9.48 -0.55
CA ARG A 117 -14.41 -10.42 0.03
C ARG A 117 -14.05 -11.89 -0.27
N SER A 118 -13.54 -12.16 -1.47
CA SER A 118 -13.11 -13.51 -1.85
C SER A 118 -11.90 -13.95 -1.03
N ALA A 119 -10.90 -13.08 -0.89
CA ALA A 119 -9.70 -13.34 -0.09
C ALA A 119 -10.07 -13.61 1.38
N TRP A 120 -10.99 -12.81 1.94
CA TRP A 120 -11.48 -12.98 3.32
C TRP A 120 -12.17 -14.33 3.52
N LYS A 121 -13.12 -14.68 2.64
CA LYS A 121 -13.90 -15.93 2.76
C LYS A 121 -13.05 -17.18 2.58
N ASN A 122 -12.09 -17.14 1.67
CA ASN A 122 -11.28 -18.30 1.34
C ASN A 122 -10.03 -18.42 2.22
N ILE A 123 -9.72 -17.43 3.05
CA ILE A 123 -8.48 -17.33 3.85
C ILE A 123 -7.25 -17.54 2.95
N LYS A 124 -7.31 -17.00 1.73
CA LYS A 124 -6.27 -17.11 0.71
C LYS A 124 -5.85 -15.73 0.28
N ILE A 125 -4.62 -15.36 0.62
CA ILE A 125 -3.98 -14.10 0.22
C ILE A 125 -3.00 -14.42 -0.91
N SER A 126 -2.94 -13.55 -1.94
CA SER A 126 -1.98 -13.71 -3.03
C SER A 126 -0.55 -13.59 -2.50
N LYS A 127 0.39 -14.39 -3.03
CA LYS A 127 1.82 -14.25 -2.70
C LYS A 127 2.34 -12.84 -2.95
N GLU A 128 1.85 -12.19 -4.00
CA GLU A 128 2.19 -10.80 -4.33
C GLU A 128 1.84 -9.80 -3.22
N TRP A 129 0.84 -10.11 -2.38
CA TRP A 129 0.46 -9.26 -1.24
C TRP A 129 1.30 -9.57 0.01
N MET A 130 2.01 -10.69 0.00
CA MET A 130 2.92 -11.13 1.06
C MET A 130 4.38 -10.74 0.76
N THR A 131 4.64 -10.19 -0.42
CA THR A 131 5.95 -9.66 -0.81
C THR A 131 6.02 -8.18 -0.46
N ALA A 132 7.09 -7.78 0.24
CA ALA A 132 7.42 -6.38 0.44
C ALA A 132 8.54 -5.99 -0.51
N GLU A 133 8.29 -5.03 -1.41
CA GLU A 133 9.33 -4.40 -2.22
C GLU A 133 9.75 -3.09 -1.53
N GLY A 134 11.03 -2.97 -1.22
CA GLY A 134 11.61 -1.75 -0.66
C GLY A 134 11.93 -0.74 -1.75
N VAL A 135 11.55 0.52 -1.55
CA VAL A 135 12.00 1.65 -2.38
C VAL A 135 12.96 2.49 -1.55
N TYR A 136 14.22 2.59 -1.98
CA TYR A 136 15.21 3.45 -1.35
C TYR A 136 14.96 4.91 -1.71
N ILE A 137 14.59 5.70 -0.70
CA ILE A 137 14.36 7.14 -0.86
C ILE A 137 15.56 7.87 -0.26
N THR A 138 16.39 8.46 -1.12
CA THR A 138 17.49 9.32 -0.67
C THR A 138 16.92 10.64 -0.15
N ASN A 139 17.22 10.96 1.10
CA ASN A 139 16.93 12.28 1.63
C ASN A 139 18.00 13.26 1.12
N ILE A 140 17.77 13.84 -0.06
CA ILE A 140 18.60 14.95 -0.53
C ILE A 140 18.29 16.15 0.37
N PRO A 141 19.22 16.63 1.22
CA PRO A 141 19.00 17.84 1.98
C PRO A 141 18.66 18.94 0.98
N ALA A 142 17.57 19.67 1.24
CA ALA A 142 17.09 20.71 0.34
C ALA A 142 18.20 21.75 0.12
N GLN A 143 18.96 21.61 -0.96
CA GLN A 143 19.87 22.65 -1.41
C GLN A 143 18.98 23.81 -1.86
N CYS A 144 19.00 24.87 -1.06
CA CYS A 144 18.49 26.22 -1.30
C CYS A 144 17.53 26.39 -2.49
N ARG A 145 16.23 26.57 -2.20
CA ARG A 145 15.42 27.45 -3.06
C ARG A 145 15.81 28.89 -2.72
N ARG A 146 16.68 29.48 -3.53
CA ARG A 146 16.70 30.94 -3.71
C ARG A 146 15.58 31.32 -4.67
#